data_AF-A0A2H9PM27-F1
#
_entry.id   AF-A0A2H9PM27-F1
#
_cell.length_a   1.000
_cell.length_b   1.000
_cell.length_c   1.000
_cell.angle_alpha   90.00
_cell.angle_beta   90.00
_cell.angle_gamma   90.00
#
_symmetry.space_group_name_H-M   'P 1'
#
loop_
_entity.id
_entity.type
_entity.pdbx_description
1 polymer ?
#
loop_
_entity_poly.entity_id
_entity_poly.type
_entity_poly.pdbx_seq_one_letter_code
_entity_poly.pdbx_strand_id
1 'polypeptide(L)'
;MNLIINYYTDGNPLRNQELQLCLVANLFNKLLKKVIIIVANRDVVELKKLLKRANTNNWELAIHNERPTLNYYFSLTSEDAVNIIANTDIIIDENTINQLENYNFSNKVLALSRWDFINKTIDKNTAVLFNRSDSQDVWIKKGVFPQTKGADICLGKAGVDNKIAFLLEREHGYNVINPSLSIKTYHLHLSGIRNYTTPSGVEIDRIPPPYKIIQPSYL
;
A
#
# COMPACT_ATOMS: atom_id res chain seq x y z
N MET A 1 12.52 -6.01 5.77
CA MET A 1 11.92 -5.50 4.51
C MET A 1 11.77 -3.99 4.59
N ASN A 2 11.53 -3.32 3.46
CA ASN A 2 11.28 -1.87 3.41
C ASN A 2 9.81 -1.63 3.07
N LEU A 3 9.12 -0.82 3.85
CA LEU A 3 7.76 -0.35 3.58
C LEU A 3 7.82 1.09 3.06
N ILE A 4 7.10 1.39 1.98
CA ILE A 4 6.88 2.73 1.45
C ILE A 4 5.39 3.02 1.55
N ILE A 5 5.04 4.09 2.27
CA ILE A 5 3.66 4.42 2.61
C ILE A 5 3.45 5.94 2.64
N ASN A 6 2.25 6.40 2.28
CA ASN A 6 1.90 7.81 2.42
C ASN A 6 1.44 8.14 3.83
N TYR A 7 1.67 9.38 4.25
CA TYR A 7 1.03 10.00 5.39
C TYR A 7 0.33 11.29 4.97
N TYR A 8 -0.89 11.48 5.46
CA TYR A 8 -1.63 12.74 5.38
C TYR A 8 -2.59 12.84 6.57
N THR A 9 -2.90 14.06 6.98
CA THR A 9 -3.93 14.31 8.01
C THR A 9 -5.30 14.31 7.35
N ASP A 10 -6.22 13.46 7.84
CA ASP A 10 -7.61 13.50 7.40
C ASP A 10 -8.39 14.57 8.19
N GLY A 11 -9.29 15.29 7.53
CA GLY A 11 -10.12 16.29 8.19
C GLY A 11 -11.13 15.69 9.16
N ASN A 12 -11.51 14.42 8.97
CA ASN A 12 -12.35 13.71 9.92
C ASN A 12 -11.52 13.06 11.04
N PRO A 13 -11.81 13.34 12.32
CA PRO A 13 -11.03 12.81 13.44
C PRO A 13 -10.97 11.28 13.52
N LEU A 14 -12.06 10.58 13.23
CA LEU A 14 -12.11 9.12 13.28
C LEU A 14 -11.26 8.51 12.17
N ARG A 15 -11.38 9.04 10.94
CA ARG A 15 -10.56 8.57 9.82
C ARG A 15 -9.08 8.87 10.06
N ASN A 16 -8.77 10.06 10.57
CA ASN A 16 -7.40 10.44 10.91
C ASN A 16 -6.80 9.49 11.97
N GLN A 17 -7.58 9.12 12.98
CA GLN A 17 -7.14 8.17 14.01
C GLN A 17 -6.82 6.79 13.41
N GLU A 18 -7.62 6.30 12.46
CA GLU A 18 -7.35 5.03 11.75
C GLU A 18 -6.03 5.09 10.98
N LEU A 19 -5.81 6.14 10.19
CA LEU A 19 -4.58 6.29 9.41
C LEU A 19 -3.34 6.38 10.31
N GLN A 20 -3.44 7.11 11.42
CA GLN A 20 -2.36 7.19 12.41
C GLN A 20 -2.11 5.84 13.06
N LEU A 21 -3.15 5.07 13.41
CA LEU A 21 -3.01 3.75 13.98
C LEU A 21 -2.33 2.78 13.01
N CYS A 22 -2.66 2.82 11.71
CA CYS A 22 -1.98 2.02 10.70
C CYS A 22 -0.49 2.32 10.62
N LEU A 23 -0.11 3.59 10.51
CA LEU A 23 1.29 3.98 10.46
C LEU A 23 2.03 3.54 11.73
N VAL A 24 1.45 3.77 12.90
CA VAL A 24 2.04 3.36 14.18
C VAL A 24 2.21 1.84 14.24
N ALA A 25 1.19 1.05 13.88
CA ALA A 25 1.29 -0.41 13.87
C ALA A 25 2.44 -0.90 12.97
N ASN A 26 2.62 -0.30 11.79
CA ASN A 26 3.74 -0.60 10.91
C ASN A 26 5.09 -0.18 11.49
N LEU A 27 5.19 0.96 12.15
CA LEU A 27 6.43 1.41 12.81
C LEU A 27 6.88 0.46 13.93
N PHE A 28 5.93 -0.14 14.65
CA PHE A 28 6.21 -1.12 15.71
C PHE A 28 6.55 -2.53 15.20
N ASN A 29 6.32 -2.82 13.92
CA ASN A 29 6.68 -4.10 13.32
C ASN A 29 8.21 -4.19 13.16
N LYS A 30 8.86 -4.99 14.02
CA LYS A 30 10.32 -5.09 14.09
C LYS A 30 10.97 -5.73 12.87
N LEU A 31 10.19 -6.41 12.02
CA LEU A 31 10.66 -7.04 10.79
C LEU A 31 10.71 -6.06 9.59
N LEU A 32 10.07 -4.90 9.74
CA LEU A 32 10.27 -3.74 8.86
C LEU A 32 11.54 -3.00 9.29
N LYS A 33 12.61 -3.23 8.52
CA LYS A 33 13.92 -2.59 8.73
C LYS A 33 13.85 -1.08 8.48
N LYS A 34 12.99 -0.68 7.53
CA LYS A 34 12.79 0.71 7.14
C LYS A 34 11.34 0.95 6.73
N VAL A 35 10.78 2.07 7.17
CA VAL A 35 9.49 2.63 6.78
C VAL A 35 9.73 4.01 6.16
N ILE A 36 9.68 4.09 4.84
CA ILE A 36 9.79 5.33 4.07
C ILE A 36 8.41 5.97 4.03
N ILE A 37 8.27 7.12 4.69
CA ILE A 37 7.01 7.83 4.84
C ILE A 37 7.00 9.01 3.87
N ILE A 38 6.16 8.92 2.84
CA ILE A 38 5.93 10.00 1.89
C ILE A 38 4.95 10.99 2.52
N VAL A 39 5.31 12.27 2.59
CA VAL A 39 4.53 13.27 3.30
C VAL A 39 4.64 14.65 2.64
N ALA A 40 3.53 15.37 2.55
CA ALA A 40 3.53 16.76 2.08
C ALA A 40 3.98 17.71 3.20
N ASN A 41 4.60 18.84 2.86
CA ASN A 41 5.11 19.81 3.85
C ASN A 41 4.05 20.25 4.88
N ARG A 42 2.80 20.38 4.45
CA ARG A 42 1.67 20.77 5.32
C ARG A 42 1.42 19.79 6.47
N ASP A 43 1.77 18.52 6.30
CA ASP A 43 1.48 17.41 7.22
C ASP A 43 2.71 17.00 8.06
N VAL A 44 3.90 17.51 7.73
CA VAL A 44 5.17 17.14 8.39
C VAL A 44 5.16 17.41 9.90
N VAL A 45 4.56 18.53 10.33
CA VAL A 45 4.51 18.88 11.76
C VAL A 45 3.73 17.84 12.55
N GLU A 46 2.59 17.39 12.03
CA GLU A 46 1.75 16.41 12.73
C GLU A 46 2.35 15.01 12.69
N LEU A 47 2.96 14.64 11.56
CA LEU A 47 3.76 13.42 11.47
C LEU A 47 4.87 13.39 12.51
N LYS A 48 5.64 14.47 12.67
CA LYS A 48 6.73 14.53 13.65
C LYS A 48 6.23 14.37 15.08
N LYS A 49 5.04 14.89 15.43
CA LYS A 49 4.43 14.65 16.75
C LYS A 49 4.09 13.17 16.93
N LEU A 50 3.53 12.53 15.91
CA LEU A 50 3.20 11.11 15.92
C LEU A 50 4.46 10.25 16.08
N LEU A 51 5.50 10.50 15.28
CA LEU A 51 6.78 9.78 15.33
C LEU A 51 7.47 9.93 16.69
N LYS A 52 7.45 11.15 17.26
CA LYS A 52 7.97 11.40 18.61
C LYS A 52 7.23 10.58 19.68
N ARG A 53 5.91 10.43 19.55
CA ARG A 53 5.10 9.61 20.47
C ARG A 53 5.35 8.11 20.28
N ALA A 54 5.47 7.66 19.03
CA ALA A 54 5.76 6.27 18.71
C ALA A 54 7.16 5.84 19.19
N ASN A 55 8.11 6.77 19.20
CA ASN A 55 9.48 6.56 19.69
C ASN A 55 10.18 5.36 19.02
N THR A 56 10.04 5.25 17.70
CA THR A 56 10.77 4.29 16.85
C THR A 56 11.81 5.00 16.00
N ASN A 57 12.77 4.26 15.46
CA ASN A 57 13.90 4.79 14.67
C ASN A 57 14.05 4.13 13.28
N ASN A 58 13.10 3.28 12.88
CA ASN A 58 13.12 2.55 11.62
C ASN A 58 12.43 3.32 10.48
N TRP A 59 12.45 4.66 10.47
CA TRP A 59 11.74 5.46 9.49
C TRP A 59 12.60 6.52 8.80
N GLU A 60 12.22 6.85 7.57
CA GLU A 60 12.80 7.94 6.76
C GLU A 60 11.66 8.76 6.15
N LEU A 61 11.89 10.06 5.94
CA LEU A 61 10.90 10.95 5.34
C LEU A 61 11.23 11.21 3.88
N ALA A 62 10.23 11.07 3.01
CA ALA A 62 10.28 11.52 1.62
C ALA A 62 9.28 12.68 1.44
N ILE A 63 9.78 13.92 1.52
CA ILE A 63 8.92 15.10 1.40
C ILE A 63 8.46 15.26 -0.05
N HIS A 64 7.15 15.19 -0.28
CA HIS A 64 6.53 15.31 -1.60
C HIS A 64 5.18 16.01 -1.47
N ASN A 65 5.04 17.19 -2.06
CA ASN A 65 3.86 18.06 -1.84
C ASN A 65 2.65 17.67 -2.68
N GLU A 66 2.86 16.92 -3.76
CA GLU A 66 1.80 16.45 -4.64
C GLU A 66 1.39 15.02 -4.25
N ARG A 67 0.31 14.51 -4.85
CA ARG A 67 -0.02 13.10 -4.71
C ARG A 67 1.02 12.30 -5.50
N PRO A 68 1.77 11.38 -4.87
CA PRO A 68 2.86 10.69 -5.54
C PRO A 68 2.35 9.79 -6.67
N THR A 69 3.08 9.82 -7.79
CA THR A 69 2.91 8.86 -8.88
C THR A 69 3.55 7.52 -8.53
N LEU A 70 3.18 6.45 -9.24
CA LEU A 70 3.84 5.15 -9.03
C LEU A 70 5.33 5.18 -9.34
N ASN A 71 5.74 5.87 -10.40
CA ASN A 71 7.17 6.03 -10.69
C ASN A 71 7.91 6.70 -9.53
N TYR A 72 7.26 7.63 -8.82
CA TYR A 72 7.81 8.18 -7.58
C TYR A 72 7.95 7.11 -6.50
N TYR A 73 6.92 6.28 -6.25
CA TYR A 73 7.06 5.14 -5.32
C TYR A 73 8.18 4.20 -5.72
N PHE A 74 8.28 3.86 -7.01
CA PHE A 74 9.29 2.96 -7.56
C PHE A 74 10.70 3.53 -7.35
N SER A 75 10.87 4.85 -7.47
CA SER A 75 12.16 5.51 -7.23
C SER A 75 12.67 5.40 -5.78
N LEU A 76 11.78 5.10 -4.82
CA LEU A 76 12.11 4.94 -3.40
C LEU A 76 12.50 3.50 -3.04
N THR A 77 12.41 2.57 -3.99
CA THR A 77 12.70 1.15 -3.75
C THR A 77 14.21 0.89 -3.79
N SER A 78 14.68 -0.14 -3.05
CA SER A 78 16.11 -0.46 -2.92
C SER A 78 16.45 -1.84 -3.50
N GLU A 79 17.62 -1.99 -4.10
CA GLU A 79 18.03 -3.23 -4.79
C GLU A 79 18.21 -4.42 -3.83
N ASP A 80 18.78 -4.18 -2.65
CA ASP A 80 19.08 -5.24 -1.67
C ASP A 80 17.91 -5.58 -0.73
N ALA A 81 16.70 -5.08 -1.03
CA ALA A 81 15.54 -5.21 -0.16
C ALA A 81 14.36 -5.90 -0.85
N VAL A 82 13.51 -6.54 -0.04
CA VAL A 82 12.10 -6.71 -0.39
C VAL A 82 11.40 -5.40 -0.07
N ASN A 83 10.88 -4.75 -1.11
CA ASN A 83 10.18 -3.48 -1.05
C ASN A 83 8.67 -3.73 -1.09
N ILE A 84 7.96 -3.05 -0.19
CA ILE A 84 6.51 -3.10 -0.03
C ILE A 84 6.00 -1.67 -0.25
N ILE A 85 5.12 -1.47 -1.23
CA ILE A 85 4.39 -0.21 -1.42
C ILE A 85 2.96 -0.47 -0.98
N ALA A 86 2.43 0.33 -0.05
CA ALA A 86 1.09 0.11 0.49
C ALA A 86 0.26 1.39 0.58
N ASN A 87 -1.07 1.24 0.48
CA ASN A 87 -2.02 2.29 0.85
C ASN A 87 -1.90 2.65 2.35
N THR A 88 -2.22 3.90 2.70
CA THR A 88 -2.01 4.45 4.06
C THR A 88 -2.78 3.71 5.16
N ASP A 89 -3.93 3.12 4.81
CA ASP A 89 -4.83 2.39 5.70
C ASP A 89 -4.49 0.89 5.80
N ILE A 90 -3.31 0.47 5.33
CA ILE A 90 -2.84 -0.91 5.41
C ILE A 90 -1.86 -1.12 6.56
N ILE A 91 -2.09 -2.21 7.31
CA ILE A 91 -1.19 -2.78 8.29
C ILE A 91 -0.51 -4.02 7.69
N ILE A 92 0.82 -4.01 7.69
CA ILE A 92 1.67 -5.14 7.31
C ILE A 92 1.96 -5.96 8.56
N ASP A 93 1.43 -7.16 8.61
CA ASP A 93 1.60 -8.08 9.73
C ASP A 93 2.97 -8.77 9.73
N GLU A 94 3.46 -9.13 10.92
CA GLU A 94 4.72 -9.85 11.08
C GLU A 94 4.69 -11.22 10.40
N ASN A 95 3.57 -11.95 10.45
CA ASN A 95 3.45 -13.25 9.77
C ASN A 95 3.60 -13.11 8.25
N THR A 96 3.07 -12.02 7.68
CA THR A 96 3.24 -11.70 6.25
C THR A 96 4.70 -11.49 5.89
N ILE A 97 5.48 -10.80 6.73
CA ILE A 97 6.91 -10.61 6.50
C ILE A 97 7.66 -11.94 6.63
N ASN A 98 7.34 -12.76 7.63
CA ASN A 98 7.95 -14.08 7.82
C ASN A 98 7.74 -15.00 6.62
N GLN A 99 6.53 -15.04 6.06
CA GLN A 99 6.24 -15.83 4.85
C GLN A 99 7.08 -15.39 3.64
N LEU A 100 7.43 -14.10 3.58
CA LEU A 100 8.16 -13.51 2.47
C LEU A 100 9.69 -13.57 2.62
N GLU A 101 10.22 -13.89 3.80
CA GLU A 101 11.67 -13.89 4.07
C GLU A 101 12.43 -14.84 3.14
N ASN A 102 11.88 -16.03 2.89
CA ASN A 102 12.46 -17.06 2.03
C ASN A 102 11.68 -17.25 0.71
N TYR A 103 10.78 -16.32 0.38
CA TYR A 103 9.97 -16.44 -0.83
C TYR A 103 10.81 -16.19 -2.10
N ASN A 104 10.58 -17.01 -3.13
CA ASN A 104 11.27 -16.87 -4.42
C ASN A 104 10.59 -15.81 -5.31
N PHE A 105 11.11 -14.59 -5.22
CA PHE A 105 10.71 -13.44 -6.05
C PHE A 105 11.20 -13.49 -7.50
N SER A 106 11.87 -14.56 -7.96
CA SER A 106 12.35 -14.66 -9.35
C SER A 106 11.20 -14.44 -10.33
N ASN A 107 11.34 -13.37 -11.13
CA ASN A 107 10.38 -12.82 -12.07
C ASN A 107 8.96 -12.55 -11.52
N LYS A 108 8.81 -12.26 -10.21
CA LYS A 108 7.49 -12.07 -9.59
C LYS A 108 7.33 -10.71 -8.93
N VAL A 109 6.12 -10.18 -9.07
CA VAL A 109 5.61 -9.05 -8.29
C VAL A 109 4.30 -9.50 -7.64
N LEU A 110 4.18 -9.30 -6.33
CA LEU A 110 2.95 -9.60 -5.61
C LEU A 110 2.08 -8.34 -5.55
N ALA A 111 0.82 -8.44 -5.97
CA ALA A 111 -0.16 -7.37 -5.92
C ALA A 111 -1.32 -7.85 -5.05
N LEU A 112 -1.26 -7.54 -3.75
CA LEU A 112 -2.14 -8.13 -2.75
C LEU A 112 -3.45 -7.33 -2.62
N SER A 113 -4.56 -8.05 -2.66
CA SER A 113 -5.83 -7.59 -2.09
C SER A 113 -5.77 -7.60 -0.56
N ARG A 114 -6.47 -6.64 0.04
CA ARG A 114 -6.54 -6.44 1.49
C ARG A 114 -7.51 -7.38 2.21
N TRP A 115 -7.28 -7.56 3.50
CA TRP A 115 -8.21 -8.18 4.46
C TRP A 115 -8.83 -7.09 5.34
N ASP A 116 -10.12 -6.88 5.22
CA ASP A 116 -10.84 -5.82 5.94
C ASP A 116 -11.11 -6.25 7.38
N PHE A 117 -10.75 -5.38 8.34
CA PHE A 117 -11.32 -5.45 9.68
C PHE A 117 -12.81 -5.12 9.62
N ILE A 118 -13.63 -5.90 10.34
CA ILE A 118 -15.09 -5.79 10.33
C ILE A 118 -15.64 -5.61 11.75
N ASN A 119 -16.94 -5.34 11.88
CA ASN A 119 -17.66 -5.32 13.17
C ASN A 119 -17.07 -4.35 14.22
N LYS A 120 -16.37 -3.30 13.78
CA LYS A 120 -15.69 -2.32 14.64
C LYS A 120 -14.62 -2.94 15.56
N THR A 121 -14.06 -4.10 15.21
CA THR A 121 -12.98 -4.75 15.94
C THR A 121 -11.71 -4.83 15.10
N ILE A 122 -10.55 -4.75 15.77
CA ILE A 122 -9.24 -4.97 15.15
C ILE A 122 -8.80 -6.39 15.52
N ASP A 123 -9.53 -7.38 15.01
CA ASP A 123 -9.25 -8.81 15.19
C ASP A 123 -8.93 -9.49 13.85
N LYS A 124 -7.69 -9.92 13.71
CA LYS A 124 -7.17 -10.56 12.49
C LYS A 124 -7.84 -11.90 12.19
N ASN A 125 -8.40 -12.56 13.21
CA ASN A 125 -9.09 -13.86 13.04
C ASN A 125 -10.47 -13.71 12.40
N THR A 126 -11.08 -12.54 12.50
CA THR A 126 -12.41 -12.23 11.94
C THR A 126 -12.34 -11.33 10.71
N ALA A 127 -11.15 -10.87 10.33
CA ALA A 127 -10.95 -10.09 9.11
C ALA A 127 -11.37 -10.89 7.87
N VAL A 128 -11.91 -10.19 6.87
CA VAL A 128 -12.46 -10.81 5.65
C VAL A 128 -11.68 -10.35 4.44
N LEU A 129 -11.32 -11.29 3.56
CA LEU A 129 -10.66 -10.96 2.30
C LEU A 129 -11.57 -10.07 1.44
N PHE A 130 -11.04 -8.94 0.97
CA PHE A 130 -11.65 -8.16 -0.09
C PHE A 130 -11.45 -8.89 -1.42
N ASN A 131 -12.29 -9.91 -1.67
CA ASN A 131 -12.11 -10.89 -2.74
C ASN A 131 -12.49 -10.31 -4.11
N ARG A 132 -11.66 -9.38 -4.59
CA ARG A 132 -11.81 -8.67 -5.84
C ARG A 132 -10.51 -8.69 -6.61
N SER A 133 -10.61 -8.87 -7.91
CA SER A 133 -9.46 -8.92 -8.80
C SER A 133 -9.07 -7.57 -9.40
N ASP A 134 -9.88 -6.55 -9.13
CA ASP A 134 -9.73 -5.19 -9.61
C ASP A 134 -9.30 -4.18 -8.54
N SER A 135 -8.80 -4.67 -7.40
CA SER A 135 -8.33 -3.84 -6.28
C SER A 135 -7.16 -4.51 -5.57
N GLN A 136 -6.02 -3.81 -5.56
CA GLN A 136 -4.80 -4.23 -4.90
C GLN A 136 -4.22 -3.06 -4.11
N ASP A 137 -4.06 -3.25 -2.81
CA ASP A 137 -3.64 -2.19 -1.89
C ASP A 137 -2.16 -2.25 -1.54
N VAL A 138 -1.49 -3.36 -1.89
CA VAL A 138 -0.08 -3.61 -1.57
C VAL A 138 0.64 -4.23 -2.76
N TRP A 139 1.82 -3.69 -3.06
CA TRP A 139 2.72 -4.17 -4.11
C TRP A 139 4.06 -4.57 -3.51
N ILE A 140 4.51 -5.79 -3.77
CA ILE A 140 5.73 -6.36 -3.17
C ILE A 140 6.66 -6.92 -4.24
N LYS A 141 7.94 -6.54 -4.17
CA LYS A 141 8.99 -7.03 -5.06
C LYS A 141 10.33 -7.06 -4.34
N LYS A 142 11.18 -8.04 -4.66
CA LYS A 142 12.62 -7.98 -4.32
C LYS A 142 13.39 -7.15 -5.34
N GLY A 143 14.20 -6.21 -4.85
CA GLY A 143 14.95 -5.25 -5.65
C GLY A 143 14.11 -4.07 -6.13
N VAL A 144 14.72 -3.22 -6.96
CA VAL A 144 14.10 -1.96 -7.43
C VAL A 144 12.89 -2.27 -8.32
N PHE A 145 11.79 -1.55 -8.13
CA PHE A 145 10.73 -1.51 -9.14
C PHE A 145 11.21 -0.68 -10.34
N PRO A 146 11.14 -1.20 -11.57
CA PRO A 146 11.63 -0.45 -12.72
C PRO A 146 10.72 0.74 -13.00
N GLN A 147 11.34 1.84 -13.43
CA GLN A 147 10.61 2.96 -13.99
C GLN A 147 9.80 2.47 -15.20
N THR A 148 8.52 2.84 -15.24
CA THR A 148 7.55 2.25 -16.15
C THR A 148 6.85 3.36 -16.92
N LYS A 149 6.79 3.24 -18.24
CA LYS A 149 6.18 4.27 -19.08
C LYS A 149 4.66 4.28 -18.84
N GLY A 150 4.10 5.48 -18.61
CA GLY A 150 2.68 5.61 -18.29
C GLY A 150 2.32 5.24 -16.84
N ALA A 151 3.30 4.99 -15.98
CA ALA A 151 3.12 4.86 -14.53
C ALA A 151 3.24 6.20 -13.77
N ASP A 152 3.27 7.34 -14.49
CA ASP A 152 3.15 8.70 -13.92
C ASP A 152 1.68 9.02 -13.56
N ILE A 153 1.04 8.07 -12.87
CA ILE A 153 -0.35 8.11 -12.43
C ILE A 153 -0.37 7.94 -10.91
N CYS A 154 -1.20 8.71 -10.24
CA CYS A 154 -1.32 8.68 -8.79
C CYS A 154 -2.03 7.41 -8.31
N LEU A 155 -1.53 6.78 -7.24
CA LEU A 155 -2.24 5.70 -6.55
C LEU A 155 -3.64 6.15 -6.11
N GLY A 156 -4.64 5.28 -6.26
CA GLY A 156 -6.04 5.52 -5.84
C GLY A 156 -6.92 6.26 -6.87
N LYS A 157 -6.48 6.39 -8.13
CA LYS A 157 -7.38 6.65 -9.26
C LYS A 157 -8.01 5.32 -9.73
N ALA A 158 -9.25 5.32 -10.19
CA ALA A 158 -9.91 4.06 -10.57
C ALA A 158 -9.19 3.37 -11.73
N GLY A 159 -9.03 2.05 -11.60
CA GLY A 159 -8.34 1.21 -12.60
C GLY A 159 -6.81 1.28 -12.55
N VAL A 160 -6.21 2.09 -11.67
CA VAL A 160 -4.75 2.16 -11.50
C VAL A 160 -4.15 0.78 -11.22
N ASP A 161 -4.72 0.04 -10.27
CA ASP A 161 -4.12 -1.21 -9.80
C ASP A 161 -3.93 -2.21 -10.95
N ASN A 162 -4.98 -2.45 -11.74
CA ASN A 162 -4.88 -3.33 -12.90
C ASN A 162 -4.07 -2.73 -14.07
N LYS A 163 -3.96 -1.39 -14.16
CA LYS A 163 -3.09 -0.74 -15.14
C LYS A 163 -1.63 -1.02 -14.82
N ILE A 164 -1.23 -0.92 -13.55
CA ILE A 164 0.13 -1.22 -13.09
C ILE A 164 0.48 -2.67 -13.39
N ALA A 165 -0.42 -3.59 -13.03
CA ALA A 165 -0.23 -5.01 -13.29
C ALA A 165 0.05 -5.28 -14.77
N PHE A 166 -0.70 -4.63 -15.65
CA PHE A 166 -0.50 -4.73 -17.09
C PHE A 166 0.85 -4.16 -17.51
N LEU A 167 1.21 -2.95 -17.05
CA LEU A 167 2.45 -2.30 -17.45
C LEU A 167 3.69 -3.08 -16.97
N LEU A 168 3.68 -3.56 -15.73
CA LEU A 168 4.78 -4.38 -15.19
C LEU A 168 4.99 -5.68 -15.96
N GLU A 169 3.91 -6.35 -16.37
CA GLU A 169 4.03 -7.55 -17.19
C GLU A 169 4.49 -7.23 -18.62
N ARG A 170 3.92 -6.19 -19.24
CA ARG A 170 4.12 -5.91 -20.66
C ARG A 170 5.44 -5.23 -20.97
N GLU A 171 5.89 -4.33 -20.11
CA GLU A 171 7.16 -3.60 -20.31
C GLU A 171 8.35 -4.35 -19.75
N HIS A 172 8.16 -5.11 -18.65
CA HIS A 172 9.27 -5.70 -17.90
C HIS A 172 9.21 -7.23 -17.79
N GLY A 173 8.16 -7.88 -18.31
CA GLY A 173 8.06 -9.34 -18.34
C GLY A 173 7.73 -10.00 -17.00
N TYR A 174 7.34 -9.21 -15.99
CA TYR A 174 7.05 -9.74 -14.66
C TYR A 174 5.77 -10.58 -14.61
N ASN A 175 5.82 -11.69 -13.88
CA ASN A 175 4.64 -12.40 -13.46
C ASN A 175 4.01 -11.72 -12.24
N VAL A 176 2.98 -10.91 -12.49
CA VAL A 176 2.20 -10.25 -11.44
C VAL A 176 1.10 -11.18 -10.93
N ILE A 177 1.15 -11.54 -9.64
CA ILE A 177 0.23 -12.46 -8.97
C ILE A 177 -0.36 -11.86 -7.70
N ASN A 178 -1.50 -12.36 -7.23
CA ASN A 178 -2.20 -11.86 -6.04
C ASN A 178 -2.38 -12.99 -5.01
N PRO A 179 -1.34 -13.39 -4.25
CA PRO A 179 -1.43 -14.50 -3.31
C PRO A 179 -2.16 -14.16 -1.98
N SER A 180 -3.19 -13.31 -2.03
CA SER A 180 -3.88 -12.80 -0.83
C SER A 180 -4.65 -13.85 -0.02
N LEU A 181 -4.81 -15.09 -0.50
CA LEU A 181 -5.33 -16.18 0.32
C LEU A 181 -4.28 -16.74 1.29
N SER A 182 -2.99 -16.61 0.95
CA SER A 182 -1.85 -17.02 1.80
C SER A 182 -1.27 -15.86 2.59
N ILE A 183 -1.03 -14.72 1.91
CA ILE A 183 -0.37 -13.54 2.48
C ILE A 183 -1.43 -12.49 2.83
N LYS A 184 -1.50 -12.08 4.10
CA LYS A 184 -2.54 -11.17 4.58
C LYS A 184 -1.99 -9.79 4.90
N THR A 185 -2.57 -8.77 4.30
CA THR A 185 -2.37 -7.36 4.69
C THR A 185 -3.70 -6.80 5.13
N TYR A 186 -3.73 -6.11 6.27
CA TYR A 186 -4.99 -5.78 6.94
C TYR A 186 -5.36 -4.33 6.70
N HIS A 187 -6.61 -4.08 6.37
CA HIS A 187 -7.13 -2.75 6.10
C HIS A 187 -7.97 -2.24 7.26
N LEU A 188 -7.59 -1.08 7.78
CA LEU A 188 -8.28 -0.41 8.87
C LEU A 188 -9.12 0.75 8.32
N HIS A 189 -10.43 0.49 8.19
CA HIS A 189 -11.39 1.49 7.75
C HIS A 189 -12.78 1.25 8.37
N LEU A 190 -12.80 1.11 9.68
CA LEU A 190 -14.01 0.83 10.47
C LEU A 190 -14.98 2.02 10.50
N SER A 191 -14.49 3.24 10.27
CA SER A 191 -15.26 4.48 10.18
C SER A 191 -16.14 4.54 8.93
N GLY A 192 -15.76 3.85 7.85
CA GLY A 192 -16.45 3.87 6.55
C GLY A 192 -16.37 5.21 5.81
N ILE A 193 -15.60 6.18 6.31
CA ILE A 193 -15.53 7.55 5.77
C ILE A 193 -14.74 7.56 4.46
N ARG A 194 -15.39 7.94 3.36
CA ARG A 194 -14.79 8.01 2.02
C ARG A 194 -14.79 9.46 1.52
N ASN A 195 -13.61 10.09 1.51
CA ASN A 195 -13.42 11.46 1.05
C ASN A 195 -13.23 11.59 -0.48
N TYR A 196 -13.46 10.51 -1.23
CA TYR A 196 -13.27 10.42 -2.68
C TYR A 196 -14.58 10.19 -3.46
N THR A 197 -15.73 10.11 -2.79
CA THR A 197 -17.04 10.06 -3.43
C THR A 197 -17.56 11.48 -3.64
N THR A 198 -17.78 11.86 -4.90
CA THR A 198 -18.51 13.09 -5.21
C THR A 198 -19.96 12.96 -4.71
N PRO A 199 -20.58 14.02 -4.16
CA PRO A 199 -21.97 13.99 -3.70
C PRO A 199 -23.01 13.65 -4.79
N SER A 200 -22.60 13.61 -6.06
CA SER A 200 -23.49 13.60 -7.23
C SER A 200 -23.47 12.32 -8.06
N GLY A 201 -22.78 11.25 -7.64
CA GLY A 201 -22.77 9.98 -8.41
C GLY A 201 -22.14 10.09 -9.80
N VAL A 202 -21.30 11.09 -10.03
CA VAL A 202 -20.56 11.25 -11.29
C VAL A 202 -19.43 10.23 -11.36
N GLU A 203 -19.29 9.65 -12.55
CA GLU A 203 -18.29 8.67 -12.98
C GLU A 203 -16.94 8.85 -12.27
N ILE A 204 -16.48 7.81 -11.58
CA ILE A 204 -15.14 7.81 -10.99
C ILE A 204 -14.16 7.89 -12.16
N ASP A 205 -13.45 9.01 -12.28
CA ASP A 205 -12.39 9.21 -13.29
C ASP A 205 -11.46 7.99 -13.30
N ARG A 206 -11.59 7.18 -14.34
CA ARG A 206 -10.94 5.87 -14.49
C ARG A 206 -9.88 5.97 -15.57
N ILE A 207 -8.69 5.48 -15.27
CA ILE A 207 -7.60 5.44 -16.25
C ILE A 207 -7.99 4.53 -17.40
N PRO A 208 -7.80 4.89 -18.67
CA PRO A 208 -8.20 4.02 -19.77
C PRO A 208 -7.46 2.67 -19.81
N PRO A 209 -8.08 1.62 -20.38
CA PRO A 209 -7.44 0.32 -20.63
C PRO A 209 -6.19 0.46 -21.52
N PRO A 210 -5.38 -0.59 -21.70
CA PRO A 210 -5.56 -1.97 -21.21
C PRO A 210 -5.33 -2.14 -19.70
N TYR A 211 -5.89 -3.22 -19.16
CA TYR A 211 -5.79 -3.65 -17.75
C TYR A 211 -5.38 -5.12 -17.68
N LYS A 212 -4.76 -5.51 -16.56
CA LYS A 212 -4.57 -6.90 -16.16
C LYS A 212 -5.31 -7.16 -14.86
N ILE A 213 -6.34 -7.99 -14.92
CA ILE A 213 -7.12 -8.44 -13.76
C ILE A 213 -6.34 -9.53 -13.02
N ILE A 214 -6.27 -9.46 -11.69
CA ILE A 214 -5.46 -10.39 -10.88
C ILE A 214 -6.30 -10.96 -9.74
N GLN A 215 -6.82 -12.17 -9.93
CA GLN A 215 -7.63 -12.84 -8.92
C GLN A 215 -6.80 -13.21 -7.68
N PRO A 216 -7.34 -13.05 -6.46
CA PRO A 216 -6.74 -13.60 -5.26
C PRO A 216 -6.49 -15.12 -5.40
N SER A 217 -5.30 -15.56 -5.02
CA SER A 217 -4.82 -16.95 -5.10
C SER A 217 -4.04 -17.33 -3.84
N TYR A 218 -3.65 -18.60 -3.74
CA TYR A 218 -2.62 -19.05 -2.81
C TYR A 218 -1.22 -18.81 -3.40
N LEU A 219 -0.20 -18.82 -2.53
CA LEU A 219 1.22 -18.88 -2.89
C LEU A 219 1.61 -20.21 -3.54
#